data_AF-A0A137QZP1-F1
#
_entry.id   AF-A0A137QZP1-F1
#
_cell.length_a   1.000
_cell.length_b   1.000
_cell.length_c   1.000
_cell.angle_alpha   90.00
_cell.angle_beta   90.00
_cell.angle_gamma   90.00
#
_symmetry.space_group_name_H-M   'P 1'
#
loop_
_entity.id
_entity.type
_entity.pdbx_description
1 polymer ?
#
loop_
_entity_poly.entity_id
_entity_poly.type
_entity_poly.pdbx_seq_one_letter_code
_entity_poly.pdbx_strand_id
1 'polypeptide(L)' 'MGKKYKPVALKVCLVLGELPQEFRIIRNITGDPLARMPEMPVHPPDYTPRGRYTLGRMELMDQAYNSNFL' A
#
# COMPACT_ATOMS: atom_id res chain seq x y z
N MET A 1 9.56 14.51 -55.29
CA MET A 1 10.04 13.74 -54.12
C MET A 1 9.14 14.06 -52.93
N GLY A 2 8.25 13.15 -52.55
CA GLY A 2 7.22 13.39 -51.54
C GLY A 2 7.76 13.36 -50.11
N LYS A 3 7.23 14.22 -49.23
CA LYS A 3 7.56 14.24 -47.81
C LYS A 3 7.02 12.97 -47.15
N LYS A 4 7.93 12.08 -46.70
CA LYS A 4 7.57 10.85 -45.98
C LYS A 4 7.03 11.22 -44.58
N TYR A 5 5.85 10.69 -44.22
CA TYR A 5 5.22 10.93 -42.92
C TYR A 5 6.13 10.43 -41.78
N LYS A 6 6.34 11.24 -40.74
CA LYS A 6 7.12 10.83 -39.57
C LYS A 6 6.23 9.97 -38.66
N PRO A 7 6.62 8.72 -38.34
CA PRO A 7 5.79 7.83 -37.53
C PRO A 7 5.78 8.29 -36.07
N VAL A 8 4.81 9.14 -35.72
CA VAL A 8 4.59 9.65 -34.34
C VAL A 8 4.41 8.50 -33.34
N ALA A 9 3.77 7.41 -33.74
CA ALA A 9 3.54 6.23 -32.89
C ALA A 9 4.83 5.50 -32.45
N LEU A 10 5.95 5.70 -33.15
CA LEU A 10 7.24 5.10 -32.77
C LEU A 10 8.08 6.04 -31.89
N LYS A 11 7.55 7.22 -31.54
CA LYS A 11 8.28 8.22 -30.78
C LYS A 11 8.09 7.98 -29.28
N VAL A 12 9.04 7.25 -28.67
CA VAL A 12 9.13 7.13 -27.21
C VAL A 12 9.84 8.37 -26.67
N CYS A 13 9.10 9.25 -25.98
CA CYS A 13 9.68 10.39 -25.26
C CYS A 13 10.09 9.95 -23.85
N LEU A 14 11.32 9.45 -23.70
CA LEU A 14 11.91 9.28 -22.38
C LEU A 14 12.07 10.65 -21.73
N VAL A 15 11.56 10.81 -20.51
CA VAL A 15 11.87 11.98 -19.69
C VAL A 15 13.31 11.78 -19.20
N LEU A 16 14.27 12.37 -19.92
CA LEU A 16 15.71 12.27 -19.63
C LEU A 16 16.15 13.08 -18.39
N GLY A 17 15.23 13.83 -17.78
CA GLY A 17 15.51 14.73 -16.67
C GLY A 17 15.21 14.10 -15.31
N GLU A 18 15.90 14.60 -14.30
CA GLU A 18 15.51 14.34 -12.91
C GLU A 18 14.13 14.93 -12.62
N LEU A 19 13.37 14.26 -11.74
CA LEU A 19 12.04 14.69 -11.34
C LEU A 19 12.16 16.06 -10.66
N PRO A 20 11.46 17.11 -11.14
CA PRO A 20 11.65 18.47 -10.63
C PRO A 20 11.45 18.54 -9.12
N GLN A 21 12.21 19.42 -8.46
CA GLN A 21 12.21 19.54 -7.00
C GLN A 21 10.79 19.75 -6.43
N GLU A 22 9.93 20.47 -7.14
CA GLU A 22 8.52 20.73 -6.79
C GLU A 22 7.68 19.46 -6.66
N PHE A 23 8.03 18.40 -7.40
CA PHE A 23 7.32 17.11 -7.38
C PHE A 23 8.07 16.05 -6.57
N ARG A 24 9.16 16.42 -5.90
CA ARG A 24 9.99 15.48 -5.13
C ARG A 24 9.33 15.21 -3.78
N ILE A 25 9.14 13.93 -3.47
CA ILE A 25 8.59 13.51 -2.18
C ILE A 25 9.66 13.75 -1.09
N ILE A 26 9.47 14.78 -0.26
CA ILE A 26 10.34 15.08 0.87
C ILE A 26 9.81 14.33 2.11
N ARG A 27 10.57 13.35 2.60
CA ARG A 27 10.24 12.63 3.85
C ARG A 27 10.83 13.38 5.04
N ASN A 28 10.05 14.25 5.67
CA ASN A 28 10.44 14.94 6.91
C ASN A 28 10.10 14.09 8.15
N ILE A 29 10.81 12.97 8.33
CA ILE A 29 10.58 12.07 9.48
C ILE A 29 11.26 12.70 10.70
N THR A 30 10.46 13.21 11.64
CA THR A 30 10.94 13.73 12.93
C THR A 30 10.65 12.70 14.02
N GLY A 31 11.69 12.23 14.70
CA GLY A 31 11.57 11.17 15.71
C GLY A 31 11.33 9.78 15.12
N ASP A 32 11.03 8.81 15.98
CA ASP A 32 10.72 7.45 15.54
C ASP A 32 9.21 7.33 15.24
N PRO A 33 8.83 7.10 13.96
CA PRO A 33 7.43 6.94 13.59
C PRO A 33 6.76 5.69 14.19
N LEU A 34 7.55 4.73 14.68
CA LEU A 34 7.07 3.47 15.24
C LEU A 34 7.04 3.45 16.77
N ALA A 35 7.46 4.54 17.43
CA ALA A 35 7.62 4.56 18.90
C ALA A 35 6.36 4.22 19.70
N ARG A 36 5.16 4.37 19.11
CA ARG A 36 3.87 4.06 19.77
C ARG A 36 3.24 2.77 19.25
N MET A 37 3.86 2.10 18.29
CA MET A 37 3.33 0.87 17.72
C MET A 37 3.62 -0.29 18.67
N PRO A 38 2.61 -1.13 18.98
CA PRO A 38 2.86 -2.32 19.80
C PRO A 38 3.80 -3.27 19.05
N GLU A 39 4.73 -3.86 19.78
CA GLU A 39 5.62 -4.88 19.23
C GLU A 39 4.81 -6.13 18.87
N MET A 40 4.95 -6.58 17.62
CA MET A 40 4.34 -7.81 17.17
C MET A 40 5.24 -9.01 17.51
N PRO A 41 4.66 -10.15 17.90
CA PRO A 41 5.44 -11.37 18.08
C PRO A 41 6.06 -11.78 16.74
N VAL A 42 7.36 -12.08 16.76
CA VAL A 42 8.13 -12.49 15.57
C VAL A 42 7.71 -13.88 15.07
N HIS A 43 7.31 -14.74 16.00
CA HIS A 43 6.85 -16.09 15.70
C HIS A 43 5.35 -16.21 15.98
N PRO A 44 4.55 -16.69 15.01
CA PRO A 44 3.17 -17.00 15.29
C PRO A 44 3.07 -18.15 16.30
N PRO A 45 1.97 -18.24 17.06
CA PRO A 45 1.74 -19.39 17.92
C PRO A 45 1.61 -20.67 17.07
N ASP A 46 1.92 -21.81 17.69
CA ASP A 46 1.77 -23.11 17.05
C ASP A 46 0.34 -23.31 16.53
N TYR A 47 0.24 -23.88 15.33
CA TYR A 47 -1.05 -24.12 14.71
C TYR A 47 -1.86 -25.11 15.55
N THR A 48 -3.04 -24.67 15.99
CA THR A 48 -4.05 -25.53 16.60
C THR A 48 -5.24 -25.62 15.64
N PRO A 49 -5.65 -26.83 15.21
CA PRO A 49 -6.82 -26.98 14.36
C PRO A 49 -8.05 -26.45 15.10
N ARG A 50 -8.57 -25.32 14.63
CA ARG A 50 -9.83 -24.76 15.09
C ARG A 50 -10.94 -25.22 14.17
N GLY A 51 -12.15 -25.33 14.72
CA GLY A 51 -13.35 -25.65 13.95
C GLY A 51 -13.65 -24.61 12.87
N ARG A 52 -14.72 -24.85 12.10
CA ARG A 52 -15.17 -23.89 11.09
C ARG A 52 -15.60 -22.57 11.73
N TYR A 53 -15.55 -21.52 10.95
CA TYR A 53 -16.11 -20.22 11.32
C TYR A 53 -17.61 -20.37 11.64
N THR A 54 -18.02 -19.92 12.82
CA THR A 54 -19.41 -20.03 13.30
C THR A 54 -20.10 -18.67 13.23
N LEU A 55 -21.43 -18.70 13.14
CA LEU A 55 -22.24 -17.48 13.15
C LEU A 55 -21.99 -16.62 14.40
N GLY A 56 -21.89 -17.24 15.58
CA GLY A 56 -21.59 -16.50 16.81
C GLY A 56 -20.21 -15.83 16.80
N ARG A 57 -19.22 -16.38 16.07
CA ARG A 57 -17.92 -15.73 15.91
C ARG A 57 -18.01 -14.50 14.99
N MET A 58 -18.89 -14.55 14.00
CA MET A 58 -19.21 -13.41 13.13
C MET A 58 -19.88 -12.30 13.91
N GLU A 59 -20.93 -12.61 14.67
CA GLU A 59 -21.64 -11.62 15.47
C GLU A 59 -20.74 -10.94 16.50
N LEU A 60 -19.83 -11.70 17.14
CA LEU A 60 -18.82 -11.14 18.05
C LEU A 60 -17.82 -10.23 17.33
N MET A 61 -17.41 -10.58 16.10
CA MET A 61 -16.53 -9.74 15.30
C MET A 61 -17.27 -8.46 14.88
N ASP A 62 -18.49 -8.56 14.36
CA ASP A 62 -19.31 -7.41 13.98
C ASP A 62 -19.56 -6.48 15.17
N GLN A 63 -19.80 -7.04 16.36
CA GLN A 63 -19.96 -6.27 17.58
C GLN A 63 -18.65 -5.57 18.01
N ALA A 64 -17.52 -6.26 17.96
CA ALA A 64 -16.21 -5.73 18.36
C ALA A 64 -15.71 -4.64 17.40
N TYR A 65 -16.05 -4.77 16.12
CA TYR A 65 -15.69 -3.84 15.04
C TYR A 65 -16.87 -2.99 14.59
N ASN A 66 -17.78 -2.63 15.51
CA ASN A 66 -18.91 -1.69 15.33
C ASN A 66 -18.47 -0.23 15.03
N SER A 67 -17.27 -0.03 14.50
CA SER A 67 -16.82 1.25 13.97
C SER A 67 -17.19 1.34 12.50
N ASN A 68 -17.70 2.50 12.06
CA ASN A 68 -17.78 2.93 10.66
C ASN A 68 -16.36 3.05 10.06
N PHE A 69 -15.63 1.94 9.99
CA PHE A 69 -14.35 1.87 9.33
C PHE A 69 -14.58 1.45 7.88
N LEU A 70 -15.14 2.38 7.11
CA LEU A 70 -15.09 2.52 5.66
C LEU A 70 -15.56 3.94 5.30
#